data_AF-A0A8B7PPT1-F1
#
_entry.id   AF-A0A8B7PPT1-F1
#
_cell.length_a   1.000
_cell.length_b   1.000
_cell.length_c   1.000
_cell.angle_alpha   90.00
_cell.angle_beta   90.00
_cell.angle_gamma   90.00
#
_symmetry.space_group_name_H-M   'P 1'
#
loop_
_entity.id
_entity.type
_entity.pdbx_description
1 polymer ?
#
loop_
_entity_poly.entity_id
_entity_poly.type
_entity_poly.pdbx_seq_one_letter_code
_entity_poly.pdbx_strand_id
1 'polypeptide(L)'
;MLVATRTWLVAVALVVGMSSVHTADTTPPRKCRTGQITACMSCSQVGTCASATQELTSTGGKTCTSSQVCRETGNTAVCVPASSTNVCNNCGNQPKGCDPYNPLIVHTCRPGQAPIKMKECSGAETCSAGACVGGTSDPNSPAAVCNKNEALATEPKFFLLKPTCTSGVLCLAKTVDFIFNCSSGYYFDQISGTCKSLPVNHCEGITVDGSSPHLTNCSKFVVCQGGVVESEIECDAGEVFSSIGNGCIVRPTPPAPSGCPDMDGCTFASSGPVNTTSGTGTSSTTTTPPTTDKPPCSASNVNKRYPHPSDPKRYYTCRLISGIYKYVELICSGNMVYNRTTTYCETPTTPSGR
;
A
#
# COMPACT_ATOMS: atom_id res chain seq x y z
N MET A 1 60.67 -23.01 -44.36
CA MET A 1 59.65 -23.63 -43.50
C MET A 1 58.52 -22.62 -43.34
N LEU A 2 57.42 -22.84 -44.06
CA LEU A 2 56.24 -21.97 -44.09
C LEU A 2 55.40 -22.18 -42.82
N VAL A 3 55.06 -21.11 -42.10
CA VAL A 3 53.88 -21.09 -41.23
C VAL A 3 53.15 -19.78 -41.46
N ALA A 4 51.95 -19.92 -42.03
CA ALA A 4 51.08 -18.85 -42.48
C ALA A 4 50.26 -18.26 -41.32
N THR A 5 50.16 -16.94 -41.33
CA THR A 5 49.21 -16.12 -40.58
C THR A 5 47.77 -16.41 -41.00
N ARG A 6 46.88 -16.68 -40.02
CA ARG A 6 45.42 -16.68 -40.23
C ARG A 6 44.77 -15.61 -39.36
N THR A 7 44.53 -14.47 -39.98
CA THR A 7 43.67 -13.39 -39.50
C THR A 7 42.22 -13.77 -39.81
N TRP A 8 41.38 -13.95 -38.79
CA TRP A 8 39.93 -14.09 -38.99
C TRP A 8 39.27 -12.71 -38.83
N LEU A 9 38.91 -12.12 -39.97
CA LEU A 9 37.95 -11.02 -40.08
C LEU A 9 36.55 -11.64 -40.09
N VAL A 10 35.78 -11.42 -39.04
CA VAL A 10 34.34 -11.71 -39.01
C VAL A 10 33.62 -10.38 -39.17
N ALA A 11 33.23 -10.07 -40.40
CA ALA A 11 32.27 -9.03 -40.72
C ALA A 11 30.87 -9.64 -40.66
N VAL A 12 30.10 -9.33 -39.61
CA VAL A 12 28.66 -9.58 -39.58
C VAL A 12 27.96 -8.25 -39.83
N ALA A 13 27.56 -8.06 -41.09
CA ALA A 13 26.59 -7.04 -41.46
C ALA A 13 25.20 -7.56 -41.07
N LEU A 14 24.66 -7.06 -39.97
CA LEU A 14 23.26 -7.29 -39.58
C LEU A 14 22.47 -6.03 -39.95
N VAL A 15 22.00 -6.00 -41.19
CA VAL A 15 20.95 -5.08 -41.65
C VAL A 15 19.65 -5.60 -41.05
N VAL A 16 19.26 -5.08 -39.89
CA VAL A 16 17.88 -5.19 -39.41
C VAL A 16 17.11 -4.03 -40.03
N GLY A 17 16.36 -4.34 -41.09
CA GLY A 17 15.35 -3.43 -41.61
C GLY A 17 14.33 -3.14 -40.52
N MET A 18 14.23 -1.88 -40.12
CA MET A 18 13.10 -1.38 -39.34
C MET A 18 11.87 -1.35 -40.24
N SER A 19 11.27 -2.52 -40.48
CA SER A 19 9.87 -2.58 -40.86
C SER A 19 9.07 -2.15 -39.63
N SER A 20 8.56 -0.93 -39.68
CA SER A 20 7.58 -0.43 -38.72
C SER A 20 6.37 -1.35 -38.77
N VAL A 21 6.32 -2.35 -37.89
CA VAL A 21 5.10 -3.09 -37.63
C VAL A 21 4.19 -2.09 -36.93
N HIS A 22 3.30 -1.46 -37.71
CA HIS A 22 2.03 -0.98 -37.18
C HIS A 22 1.36 -2.17 -36.53
N THR A 23 1.53 -2.32 -35.22
CA THR A 23 0.68 -3.17 -34.41
C THR A 23 -0.73 -2.63 -34.61
N ALA A 24 -1.49 -3.32 -35.44
CA ALA A 24 -2.91 -3.09 -35.61
C ALA A 24 -3.53 -3.01 -34.22
N ASP A 25 -4.21 -1.90 -33.97
CA ASP A 25 -4.95 -1.61 -32.76
C ASP A 25 -5.94 -2.77 -32.52
N THR A 26 -5.57 -3.72 -31.65
CA THR A 26 -6.32 -4.97 -31.39
C THR A 26 -7.55 -4.76 -30.51
N THR A 27 -7.99 -3.51 -30.37
CA THR A 27 -9.21 -3.22 -29.64
C THR A 27 -10.38 -3.75 -30.45
N PRO A 28 -11.22 -4.66 -29.91
CA PRO A 28 -12.36 -5.16 -30.65
C PRO A 28 -13.23 -3.97 -31.06
N PRO A 29 -13.47 -3.76 -32.37
CA PRO A 29 -14.22 -2.61 -32.84
C PRO A 29 -15.60 -2.62 -32.19
N ARG A 30 -16.02 -1.47 -31.66
CA ARG A 30 -17.34 -1.28 -31.07
C ARG A 30 -18.39 -1.68 -32.12
N LYS A 31 -19.24 -2.65 -31.80
CA LYS A 31 -20.29 -3.12 -32.71
C LYS A 31 -21.49 -2.17 -32.65
N CYS A 32 -21.98 -1.78 -33.82
CA CYS A 32 -23.22 -1.03 -33.97
C CYS A 32 -24.43 -1.91 -33.66
N ARG A 33 -25.53 -1.29 -33.21
CA ARG A 33 -26.82 -1.99 -33.08
C ARG A 33 -27.40 -2.26 -34.46
N THR A 34 -28.22 -3.31 -34.59
CA THR A 34 -28.97 -3.60 -35.81
C THR A 34 -29.81 -2.39 -36.22
N GLY A 35 -29.63 -1.89 -37.45
CA GLY A 35 -30.34 -0.72 -37.98
C GLY A 35 -29.74 0.64 -37.59
N GLN A 36 -28.64 0.67 -36.85
CA GLN A 36 -27.91 1.89 -36.54
C GLN A 36 -27.09 2.35 -37.76
N ILE A 37 -27.16 3.64 -38.08
CA ILE A 37 -26.50 4.25 -39.24
C ILE A 37 -25.18 4.92 -38.80
N THR A 38 -25.21 5.59 -37.64
CA THR A 38 -24.03 6.21 -37.03
C THR A 38 -24.02 5.97 -35.51
N ALA A 39 -22.83 5.86 -34.94
CA ALA A 39 -22.61 5.67 -33.51
C ALA A 39 -21.45 6.53 -33.01
N CYS A 40 -21.38 6.78 -31.70
CA CYS A 40 -20.22 7.47 -31.14
C CYS A 40 -19.02 6.52 -31.07
N MET A 41 -17.91 6.88 -31.70
CA MET A 41 -16.63 6.18 -31.52
C MET A 41 -15.95 6.64 -30.24
N SER A 42 -16.07 7.93 -29.94
CA SER A 42 -15.61 8.59 -28.73
C SER A 42 -16.49 9.82 -28.52
N CYS A 43 -16.28 10.52 -27.41
CA CYS A 43 -16.94 11.78 -27.14
C CYS A 43 -16.64 12.88 -28.15
N SER A 44 -15.55 12.77 -28.91
CA SER A 44 -15.19 13.75 -29.94
C SER A 44 -15.40 13.22 -31.36
N GLN A 45 -15.94 12.01 -31.54
CA GLN A 45 -15.98 11.39 -32.87
C GLN A 45 -17.25 10.55 -33.09
N VAL A 46 -17.93 10.85 -34.19
CA VAL A 46 -19.02 10.05 -34.76
C VAL A 46 -18.42 9.11 -35.80
N GLY A 47 -18.71 7.82 -35.71
CA GLY A 47 -18.40 6.83 -36.74
C GLY A 47 -19.64 6.43 -37.55
N THR A 48 -19.40 5.79 -38.68
CA THR A 48 -20.43 5.21 -39.56
C THR A 48 -20.52 3.71 -39.31
N CYS A 49 -21.75 3.20 -39.26
CA CYS A 49 -22.01 1.78 -39.09
C CYS A 49 -22.10 1.13 -40.47
N ALA A 50 -21.22 0.17 -40.75
CA ALA A 50 -21.30 -0.61 -41.98
C ALA A 50 -22.47 -1.61 -41.88
N SER A 51 -23.45 -1.50 -42.78
CA SER A 51 -24.70 -2.27 -42.74
C SER A 51 -24.49 -3.79 -42.76
N ALA A 52 -23.40 -4.25 -43.38
CA ALA A 52 -23.11 -5.67 -43.57
C ALA A 52 -22.38 -6.32 -42.38
N THR A 53 -21.46 -5.61 -41.73
CA THR A 53 -20.61 -6.16 -40.66
C THR A 53 -21.02 -5.68 -39.27
N GLN A 54 -21.89 -4.66 -39.19
CA GLN A 54 -22.20 -3.92 -37.96
C GLN A 54 -20.93 -3.35 -37.29
N GLU A 55 -19.84 -3.20 -38.04
CA GLU A 55 -18.62 -2.60 -37.52
C GLU A 55 -18.71 -1.08 -37.62
N LEU A 56 -18.27 -0.43 -36.55
CA LEU A 56 -18.13 1.01 -36.51
C LEU A 56 -16.82 1.40 -37.18
N THR A 57 -16.89 2.17 -38.26
CA THR A 57 -15.72 2.63 -39.01
C THR A 57 -15.54 4.15 -38.88
N SER A 58 -14.29 4.60 -38.92
CA SER A 58 -13.98 6.04 -38.99
C SER A 58 -14.14 6.59 -40.42
N THR A 59 -14.28 5.72 -41.42
CA THR A 59 -14.40 6.09 -42.83
C THR A 59 -15.73 6.82 -43.07
N GLY A 60 -15.64 8.13 -43.30
CA GLY A 60 -16.81 9.02 -43.37
C GLY A 60 -17.37 9.47 -42.01
N GLY A 61 -16.66 9.16 -40.92
CA GLY A 61 -16.96 9.66 -39.60
C GLY A 61 -16.77 11.18 -39.49
N LYS A 62 -17.47 11.80 -38.53
CA LYS A 62 -17.39 13.24 -38.26
C LYS A 62 -16.70 13.48 -36.92
N THR A 63 -15.63 14.26 -36.92
CA THR A 63 -15.02 14.78 -35.70
C THR A 63 -15.83 15.97 -35.19
N CYS A 64 -16.20 15.95 -33.92
CA CYS A 64 -16.88 17.07 -33.27
C CYS A 64 -15.89 18.21 -33.00
N THR A 65 -16.36 19.45 -33.05
CA THR A 65 -15.51 20.61 -32.71
C THR A 65 -15.16 20.60 -31.22
N SER A 66 -14.20 21.44 -30.80
CA SER A 66 -13.80 21.58 -29.38
C SER A 66 -14.92 22.04 -28.44
N SER A 67 -16.05 22.50 -28.96
CA SER A 67 -17.25 22.90 -28.23
C SER A 67 -18.40 21.89 -28.35
N GLN A 68 -18.18 20.77 -29.03
CA GLN A 68 -19.19 19.76 -29.32
C GLN A 68 -18.77 18.39 -28.79
N VAL A 69 -19.76 17.57 -28.49
CA VAL A 69 -19.58 16.16 -28.14
C VAL A 69 -20.50 15.28 -28.97
N CYS A 70 -20.09 14.04 -29.16
CA CYS A 70 -20.92 13.03 -29.77
C CYS A 70 -22.08 12.65 -28.84
N ARG A 71 -23.29 12.61 -29.38
CA ARG A 71 -24.48 12.10 -28.70
C ARG A 71 -25.22 11.13 -29.61
N GLU A 72 -25.50 9.94 -29.11
CA GLU A 72 -26.38 8.97 -29.76
C GLU A 72 -27.85 9.36 -29.55
N THR A 73 -28.66 9.34 -30.61
CA THR A 73 -30.09 9.63 -30.61
C THR A 73 -30.78 8.67 -31.58
N GLY A 74 -31.47 7.67 -31.02
CA GLY A 74 -32.06 6.58 -31.79
C GLY A 74 -30.99 5.79 -32.55
N ASN A 75 -31.14 5.71 -33.88
CA ASN A 75 -30.25 4.96 -34.77
C ASN A 75 -29.12 5.83 -35.36
N THR A 76 -28.92 7.04 -34.84
CA THR A 76 -27.91 7.98 -35.33
C THR A 76 -27.10 8.56 -34.18
N ALA A 77 -25.89 9.01 -34.49
CA ALA A 77 -25.04 9.81 -33.63
C ALA A 77 -24.73 11.15 -34.30
N VAL A 78 -24.75 12.22 -33.50
CA VAL A 78 -24.57 13.60 -33.97
C VAL A 78 -23.66 14.37 -33.01
N CYS A 79 -22.93 15.35 -33.54
CA CYS A 79 -22.18 16.30 -32.71
C CYS A 79 -23.13 17.38 -32.21
N VAL A 80 -23.26 17.50 -30.89
CA VAL A 80 -24.10 18.48 -30.20
C VAL A 80 -23.25 19.37 -29.31
N PRO A 81 -23.69 20.60 -28.98
CA PRO A 81 -22.97 21.44 -28.03
C PRO A 81 -22.69 20.69 -26.72
N ALA A 82 -21.48 20.85 -26.20
CA ALA A 82 -21.12 20.32 -24.89
C ALA A 82 -21.94 21.05 -23.81
N SER A 83 -22.60 20.29 -22.94
CA SER A 83 -23.29 20.82 -21.77
C SER A 83 -23.06 19.90 -20.58
N SER A 84 -23.36 20.38 -19.37
CA SER A 84 -23.11 19.65 -18.13
C SER A 84 -23.85 18.31 -18.03
N THR A 85 -24.93 18.13 -18.81
CA THR A 85 -25.78 16.93 -18.80
C THR A 85 -25.45 15.92 -19.89
N ASN A 86 -24.45 16.18 -20.73
CA ASN A 86 -24.09 15.26 -21.80
C ASN A 86 -23.42 14.01 -21.20
N VAL A 87 -23.69 12.83 -21.76
CA VAL A 87 -23.07 11.53 -21.35
C VAL A 87 -21.55 11.59 -21.41
N CYS A 88 -21.01 12.44 -22.28
CA CYS A 88 -19.59 12.71 -22.40
C CYS A 88 -19.00 13.58 -21.28
N ASN A 89 -19.82 14.34 -20.56
CA ASN A 89 -19.43 15.03 -19.33
C ASN A 89 -19.64 14.11 -18.11
N ASN A 90 -19.12 12.87 -18.17
CA ASN A 90 -19.29 11.87 -17.13
C ASN A 90 -18.28 11.98 -15.98
N CYS A 91 -17.46 13.03 -15.96
CA CYS A 91 -16.57 13.26 -14.83
C CYS A 91 -17.31 13.72 -13.57
N GLY A 92 -18.57 14.18 -13.66
CA GLY A 92 -19.26 14.77 -12.52
C GLY A 92 -18.49 16.00 -12.00
N ASN A 93 -18.05 15.95 -10.73
CA ASN A 93 -17.19 16.97 -10.12
C ASN A 93 -15.68 16.74 -10.36
N GLN A 94 -15.31 15.67 -11.04
CA GLN A 94 -13.91 15.27 -11.24
C GLN A 94 -13.26 15.98 -12.44
N PRO A 95 -11.95 16.26 -12.39
CA PRO A 95 -11.23 16.88 -13.50
C PRO A 95 -10.95 15.91 -14.65
N LYS A 96 -11.13 14.60 -14.45
CA LYS A 96 -10.85 13.54 -15.43
C LYS A 96 -11.92 12.45 -15.39
N GLY A 97 -12.09 11.77 -16.51
CA GLY A 97 -13.07 10.71 -16.70
C GLY A 97 -12.68 9.78 -17.85
N CYS A 98 -13.41 8.69 -17.96
CA CYS A 98 -13.24 7.73 -19.05
C CYS A 98 -14.24 7.99 -20.14
N ASP A 99 -13.83 7.87 -21.39
CA ASP A 99 -14.77 8.02 -22.49
C ASP A 99 -15.84 6.91 -22.42
N PRO A 100 -17.13 7.28 -22.32
CA PRO A 100 -18.24 6.33 -22.19
C PRO A 100 -18.43 5.46 -23.43
N TYR A 101 -17.85 5.85 -24.56
CA TYR A 101 -17.94 5.14 -25.84
C TYR A 101 -16.66 4.38 -26.18
N ASN A 102 -15.50 4.84 -25.69
CA ASN A 102 -14.22 4.15 -25.86
C ASN A 102 -13.51 3.96 -24.51
N PRO A 103 -13.51 2.74 -23.94
CA PRO A 103 -12.87 2.50 -22.66
C PRO A 103 -11.36 2.69 -22.71
N LEU A 104 -10.70 2.90 -23.84
CA LEU A 104 -9.27 3.19 -23.88
C LEU A 104 -8.95 4.68 -23.75
N ILE A 105 -9.94 5.57 -23.77
CA ILE A 105 -9.69 7.01 -23.78
C ILE A 105 -9.90 7.60 -22.39
N VAL A 106 -8.86 8.24 -21.87
CA VAL A 106 -8.93 9.14 -20.72
C VAL A 106 -9.15 10.56 -21.25
N HIS A 107 -10.15 11.26 -20.72
CA HIS A 107 -10.37 12.68 -21.00
C HIS A 107 -10.26 13.53 -19.74
N THR A 108 -10.02 14.83 -19.92
CA THR A 108 -10.23 15.84 -18.88
C THR A 108 -11.56 16.53 -19.10
N CYS A 109 -12.30 16.76 -18.01
CA CYS A 109 -13.53 17.52 -18.02
C CYS A 109 -13.31 18.91 -17.46
N ARG A 110 -14.00 19.88 -18.06
CA ARG A 110 -14.16 21.24 -17.53
C ARG A 110 -15.63 21.60 -17.62
N PRO A 111 -16.24 22.19 -16.56
CA PRO A 111 -17.63 22.58 -16.59
C PRO A 111 -17.96 23.43 -17.83
N GLY A 112 -18.98 23.02 -18.57
CA GLY A 112 -19.44 23.73 -19.78
C GLY A 112 -18.54 23.59 -21.01
N GLN A 113 -17.51 22.74 -20.98
CA GLN A 113 -16.63 22.47 -22.12
C GLN A 113 -16.74 21.01 -22.57
N ALA A 114 -16.39 20.75 -23.84
CA ALA A 114 -16.28 19.38 -24.32
C ALA A 114 -15.09 18.67 -23.63
N PRO A 115 -15.18 17.37 -23.36
CA PRO A 115 -14.07 16.60 -22.82
C PRO A 115 -12.88 16.63 -23.79
N ILE A 116 -11.69 16.84 -23.24
CA ILE A 116 -10.45 16.88 -24.02
C ILE A 116 -9.75 15.54 -23.83
N LYS A 117 -9.52 14.78 -24.91
CA LYS A 117 -8.72 13.55 -24.88
C LYS A 117 -7.34 13.88 -24.32
N MET A 118 -6.98 13.25 -23.21
CA MET A 118 -5.67 13.41 -22.57
C MET A 118 -4.71 12.31 -23.01
N LYS A 119 -5.16 11.05 -22.91
CA LYS A 119 -4.32 9.88 -23.14
C LYS A 119 -5.19 8.72 -23.62
N GLU A 120 -4.58 7.85 -24.42
CA GLU A 120 -5.10 6.55 -24.80
C GLU A 120 -4.35 5.46 -24.03
N CYS A 121 -5.10 4.52 -23.47
CA CYS A 121 -4.59 3.40 -22.71
C CYS A 121 -3.86 2.43 -23.65
N SER A 122 -2.77 1.85 -23.17
CA SER A 122 -2.03 0.85 -23.95
C SER A 122 -2.81 -0.45 -24.04
N GLY A 123 -2.49 -1.34 -24.99
CA GLY A 123 -3.39 -2.43 -25.41
C GLY A 123 -3.85 -3.44 -24.34
N ALA A 124 -3.19 -3.50 -23.17
CA ALA A 124 -3.64 -4.34 -22.04
C ALA A 124 -4.40 -3.55 -20.96
N GLU A 125 -4.51 -2.23 -21.11
CA GLU A 125 -5.10 -1.30 -20.16
C GLU A 125 -6.49 -0.84 -20.64
N THR A 126 -7.38 -0.58 -19.70
CA THR A 126 -8.66 0.09 -19.91
C THR A 126 -8.75 1.29 -18.98
N CYS A 127 -9.42 2.35 -19.41
CA CYS A 127 -9.73 3.48 -18.58
C CYS A 127 -10.75 3.08 -17.52
N SER A 128 -10.40 3.30 -16.26
CA SER A 128 -11.30 3.25 -15.11
C SER A 128 -11.08 4.49 -14.26
N ALA A 129 -12.16 5.19 -13.90
CA ALA A 129 -12.14 6.42 -13.09
C ALA A 129 -11.13 7.49 -13.56
N GLY A 130 -10.98 7.68 -14.88
CA GLY A 130 -10.07 8.66 -15.47
C GLY A 130 -8.59 8.27 -15.47
N ALA A 131 -8.26 6.98 -15.31
CA ALA A 131 -6.90 6.46 -15.39
C ALA A 131 -6.86 5.11 -16.14
N CYS A 132 -5.75 4.82 -16.83
CA CYS A 132 -5.54 3.53 -17.48
C CYS A 132 -5.13 2.46 -16.46
N VAL A 133 -5.86 1.34 -16.44
CA VAL A 133 -5.66 0.20 -15.53
C VAL A 133 -5.59 -1.10 -16.32
N GLY A 134 -4.67 -2.00 -15.97
CA GLY A 134 -4.52 -3.31 -16.63
C GLY A 134 -5.76 -4.20 -16.50
N GLY A 135 -6.08 -4.98 -17.53
CA GLY A 135 -7.28 -5.83 -17.64
C GLY A 135 -7.30 -7.13 -16.82
N THR A 136 -6.26 -7.44 -16.06
CA THR A 136 -6.42 -8.37 -14.93
C THR A 136 -7.21 -7.63 -13.86
N SER A 137 -8.29 -8.21 -13.34
CA SER A 137 -9.06 -7.62 -12.24
C SER A 137 -8.17 -7.51 -11.01
N ASP A 138 -7.31 -6.50 -10.98
CA ASP A 138 -6.38 -6.26 -9.90
C ASP A 138 -7.25 -6.12 -8.66
N PRO A 139 -7.11 -7.03 -7.68
CA PRO A 139 -7.87 -6.97 -6.44
C PRO A 139 -7.68 -5.63 -5.71
N ASN A 140 -6.67 -4.85 -6.12
CA ASN A 140 -6.33 -3.52 -5.62
C ASN A 140 -6.63 -2.39 -6.61
N SER A 141 -7.27 -2.66 -7.76
CA SER A 141 -7.78 -1.59 -8.62
C SER A 141 -8.78 -0.71 -7.85
N PRO A 142 -8.86 0.60 -8.11
CA PRO A 142 -9.78 1.51 -7.42
C PRO A 142 -11.23 0.99 -7.38
N ALA A 143 -11.72 0.47 -8.50
CA ALA A 143 -13.05 -0.11 -8.61
C ALA A 143 -13.20 -1.39 -7.77
N ALA A 144 -12.21 -2.29 -7.78
CA ALA A 144 -12.25 -3.49 -6.95
C ALA A 144 -12.22 -3.16 -5.45
N VAL A 145 -11.46 -2.13 -5.06
CA VAL A 145 -11.41 -1.64 -3.67
C VAL A 145 -12.78 -1.09 -3.26
N CYS A 146 -13.42 -0.24 -4.06
CA CYS A 146 -14.78 0.25 -3.73
C CYS A 146 -15.82 -0.88 -3.72
N ASN A 147 -15.74 -1.84 -4.65
CA ASN A 147 -16.68 -2.97 -4.70
C ASN A 147 -16.54 -3.95 -3.52
N LYS A 148 -15.35 -4.11 -2.92
CA LYS A 148 -15.16 -5.02 -1.78
C LYS A 148 -15.69 -4.46 -0.46
N ASN A 149 -15.87 -3.15 -0.36
CA ASN A 149 -16.22 -2.46 0.87
C ASN A 149 -17.72 -2.11 0.96
N GLU A 150 -18.59 -2.93 0.36
CA GLU A 150 -20.05 -2.71 0.24
C GLU A 150 -20.77 -2.44 1.57
N ALA A 151 -20.16 -2.82 2.70
CA ALA A 151 -20.75 -2.72 4.03
C ALA A 151 -20.72 -1.30 4.63
N LEU A 152 -20.01 -0.34 4.03
CA LEU A 152 -19.78 0.97 4.64
C LEU A 152 -20.33 2.12 3.79
N ALA A 153 -21.58 2.47 4.12
CA ALA A 153 -22.16 3.81 4.11
C ALA A 153 -22.50 4.50 2.79
N THR A 154 -23.60 5.25 2.85
CA THR A 154 -23.97 6.37 1.98
C THR A 154 -22.99 7.56 2.05
N GLU A 155 -21.91 7.44 2.82
CA GLU A 155 -20.94 8.49 3.08
C GLU A 155 -19.63 8.18 2.35
N PRO A 156 -18.97 9.21 1.79
CA PRO A 156 -17.71 9.03 1.07
C PRO A 156 -16.60 8.61 2.05
N LYS A 157 -15.89 7.52 1.72
CA LYS A 157 -14.77 7.02 2.54
C LYS A 157 -13.53 6.76 1.70
N PHE A 158 -12.37 7.15 2.23
CA PHE A 158 -11.10 6.83 1.62
C PHE A 158 -10.65 5.40 1.91
N PHE A 159 -10.04 4.77 0.91
CA PHE A 159 -9.40 3.47 1.00
C PHE A 159 -8.02 3.51 0.35
N LEU A 160 -7.07 2.79 0.92
CA LEU A 160 -5.71 2.66 0.38
C LEU A 160 -5.66 1.75 -0.85
N LEU A 161 -4.89 2.17 -1.86
CA LEU A 161 -4.56 1.32 -3.01
C LEU A 161 -3.25 0.56 -2.73
N LYS A 162 -3.41 -0.73 -2.44
CA LYS A 162 -2.30 -1.66 -2.16
C LYS A 162 -1.69 -2.19 -3.47
N PRO A 163 -0.44 -2.70 -3.44
CA PRO A 163 0.45 -2.79 -2.29
C PRO A 163 1.25 -1.52 -2.03
N THR A 164 1.40 -0.60 -2.99
CA THR A 164 2.33 0.54 -2.81
C THR A 164 1.85 1.57 -1.81
N CYS A 165 0.53 1.72 -1.63
CA CYS A 165 -0.08 2.69 -0.72
C CYS A 165 0.35 4.14 -0.96
N THR A 166 0.85 4.43 -2.16
CA THR A 166 1.17 5.78 -2.65
C THR A 166 -0.07 6.52 -3.14
N SER A 167 -1.22 5.86 -3.15
CA SER A 167 -2.47 6.41 -3.64
C SER A 167 -3.64 5.92 -2.80
N GLY A 168 -4.70 6.72 -2.74
CA GLY A 168 -5.96 6.40 -2.11
C GLY A 168 -7.12 6.55 -3.08
N VAL A 169 -8.22 5.87 -2.81
CA VAL A 169 -9.47 6.00 -3.55
C VAL A 169 -10.58 6.45 -2.59
N LEU A 170 -11.27 7.53 -2.94
CA LEU A 170 -12.52 7.92 -2.31
C LEU A 170 -13.64 7.10 -2.96
N CYS A 171 -14.28 6.26 -2.18
CA CYS A 171 -15.43 5.48 -2.62
C CYS A 171 -16.71 6.15 -2.12
N LEU A 172 -17.69 6.27 -3.01
CA LEU A 172 -19.07 6.59 -2.68
C LEU A 172 -19.93 5.40 -3.07
N ALA A 173 -20.44 4.67 -2.07
CA ALA A 173 -21.02 3.34 -2.26
C ALA A 173 -20.05 2.41 -3.04
N LYS A 174 -20.47 1.87 -4.19
CA LYS A 174 -19.65 0.98 -5.05
C LYS A 174 -18.91 1.72 -6.15
N THR A 175 -18.99 3.04 -6.19
CA THR A 175 -18.39 3.86 -7.24
C THR A 175 -17.13 4.54 -6.74
N VAL A 176 -16.13 4.61 -7.62
CA VAL A 176 -14.96 5.45 -7.41
C VAL A 176 -15.39 6.89 -7.63
N ASP A 177 -15.33 7.70 -6.58
CA ASP A 177 -15.55 9.14 -6.69
C ASP A 177 -14.24 9.83 -7.09
N PHE A 178 -13.17 9.62 -6.31
CA PHE A 178 -11.89 10.29 -6.53
C PHE A 178 -10.69 9.35 -6.32
N ILE A 179 -9.59 9.56 -7.05
CA ILE A 179 -8.31 8.90 -6.82
C ILE A 179 -7.29 9.95 -6.43
N PHE A 180 -6.75 9.84 -5.23
CA PHE A 180 -5.67 10.66 -4.72
C PHE A 180 -4.33 9.96 -5.01
N ASN A 181 -3.38 10.65 -5.65
CA ASN A 181 -2.03 10.13 -5.89
C ASN A 181 -1.01 10.99 -5.15
N CYS A 182 -0.17 10.36 -4.34
CA CYS A 182 0.93 11.04 -3.66
C CYS A 182 2.15 11.20 -4.58
N SER A 183 2.94 12.24 -4.31
CA SER A 183 4.22 12.44 -4.98
C SER A 183 5.25 11.39 -4.52
N SER A 184 6.32 11.22 -5.28
CA SER A 184 7.42 10.32 -4.89
C SER A 184 7.95 10.68 -3.50
N GLY A 185 8.19 9.66 -2.66
CA GLY A 185 8.60 9.84 -1.27
C GLY A 185 7.45 10.04 -0.29
N TYR A 186 6.19 9.90 -0.73
CA TYR A 186 5.01 10.03 0.12
C TYR A 186 4.08 8.81 0.00
N TYR A 187 3.31 8.55 1.05
CA TYR A 187 2.23 7.56 1.10
C TYR A 187 0.90 8.23 1.42
N PHE A 188 -0.22 7.60 1.06
CA PHE A 188 -1.55 8.11 1.37
C PHE A 188 -1.97 7.68 2.77
N ASP A 189 -2.30 8.61 3.65
CA ASP A 189 -2.85 8.32 4.98
C ASP A 189 -4.37 8.33 4.92
N GLN A 190 -4.97 7.14 5.05
CA GLN A 190 -6.42 6.94 4.96
C GLN A 190 -7.19 7.71 6.04
N ILE A 191 -6.61 7.89 7.23
CA ILE A 191 -7.29 8.50 8.38
C ILE A 191 -7.39 10.01 8.19
N SER A 192 -6.28 10.66 7.79
CA SER A 192 -6.28 12.10 7.53
C SER A 192 -6.77 12.47 6.13
N GLY A 193 -6.81 11.52 5.19
CA GLY A 193 -7.14 11.77 3.79
C GLY A 193 -6.06 12.58 3.05
N THR A 194 -4.81 12.55 3.53
CA THR A 194 -3.69 13.34 2.99
C THR A 194 -2.46 12.50 2.70
N CYS A 195 -1.48 13.05 1.97
CA CYS A 195 -0.20 12.38 1.75
C CYS A 195 0.80 12.70 2.85
N LYS A 196 1.44 11.68 3.41
CA LYS A 196 2.49 11.77 4.42
C LYS A 196 3.84 11.31 3.88
N SER A 197 4.92 11.87 4.40
CA SER A 197 6.28 11.56 3.95
C SER A 197 6.72 10.17 4.39
N LEU A 198 7.49 9.50 3.54
CA LEU A 198 8.26 8.30 3.90
C LEU A 198 9.59 8.70 4.58
N PRO A 199 10.15 7.85 5.46
CA PRO A 199 9.61 6.56 5.91
C PRO A 199 8.40 6.72 6.85
N VAL A 200 7.54 5.69 6.92
CA VAL A 200 6.37 5.70 7.80
C VAL A 200 6.81 5.82 9.26
N ASN A 201 6.31 6.83 9.97
CA ASN A 201 6.55 6.96 11.41
C ASN A 201 5.47 6.20 12.18
N HIS A 202 5.78 5.00 12.65
CA HIS A 202 4.84 4.16 13.42
C HIS A 202 4.49 4.72 14.80
N CYS A 203 5.25 5.70 15.31
CA CYS A 203 5.01 6.37 16.58
C CYS A 203 4.47 7.79 16.41
N GLU A 204 4.04 8.17 15.20
CA GLU A 204 3.49 9.49 14.95
C GLU A 204 2.24 9.75 15.82
N GLY A 205 2.28 10.84 16.60
CA GLY A 205 1.18 11.21 17.50
C GLY A 205 1.13 10.44 18.82
N ILE A 206 2.06 9.51 19.07
CA ILE A 206 2.15 8.78 20.34
C ILE A 206 2.88 9.64 21.37
N THR A 207 2.14 10.12 22.38
CA THR A 207 2.67 10.97 23.46
C THR A 207 3.01 10.22 24.74
N VAL A 208 2.69 8.92 24.80
CA VAL A 208 2.93 8.07 25.97
C VAL A 208 3.79 6.89 25.54
N ASP A 209 4.84 6.63 26.30
CA ASP A 209 5.73 5.50 26.04
C ASP A 209 4.96 4.17 26.14
N GLY A 210 5.19 3.26 25.20
CA GLY A 210 4.53 1.96 25.19
C GLY A 210 4.45 1.30 23.81
N SER A 211 3.74 0.18 23.76
CA SER A 211 3.56 -0.61 22.54
C SER A 211 2.44 -0.04 21.67
N SER A 212 2.72 0.15 20.39
CA SER A 212 1.77 0.64 19.37
C SER A 212 1.73 -0.31 18.17
N PRO A 213 0.58 -0.43 17.48
CA PRO A 213 0.46 -1.31 16.31
C PRO A 213 1.40 -0.86 15.19
N HIS A 214 2.05 -1.81 14.53
CA HIS A 214 2.88 -1.49 13.38
C HIS A 214 1.99 -1.18 12.17
N LEU A 215 1.95 0.09 11.76
CA LEU A 215 1.00 0.61 10.76
C LEU A 215 0.92 -0.20 9.45
N THR A 216 2.00 -0.83 9.00
CA THR A 216 2.04 -1.50 7.68
C THR A 216 2.03 -3.02 7.74
N ASN A 217 2.09 -3.59 8.95
CA ASN A 217 2.18 -5.04 9.15
C ASN A 217 1.55 -5.40 10.49
N CYS A 218 0.36 -5.98 10.45
CA CYS A 218 -0.40 -6.37 11.63
C CYS A 218 0.22 -7.49 12.47
N SER A 219 1.14 -8.26 11.90
CA SER A 219 1.92 -9.28 12.63
C SER A 219 3.13 -8.68 13.33
N LYS A 220 3.24 -7.36 13.39
CA LYS A 220 4.28 -6.64 14.12
C LYS A 220 3.68 -5.55 15.01
N PHE A 221 4.45 -5.12 15.99
CA PHE A 221 4.19 -3.91 16.75
C PHE A 221 5.50 -3.17 17.03
N VAL A 222 5.39 -1.90 17.38
CA VAL A 222 6.53 -1.07 17.74
C VAL A 222 6.44 -0.66 19.19
N VAL A 223 7.58 -0.51 19.85
CA VAL A 223 7.68 0.16 21.15
C VAL A 223 8.09 1.59 20.87
N CYS A 224 7.25 2.53 21.31
CA CYS A 224 7.47 3.95 21.16
C CYS A 224 8.00 4.52 22.47
N GLN A 225 9.05 5.33 22.39
CA GLN A 225 9.56 6.13 23.49
C GLN A 225 9.74 7.58 23.03
N GLY A 226 9.05 8.53 23.67
CA GLY A 226 9.08 9.94 23.28
C GLY A 226 8.65 10.21 21.83
N GLY A 227 7.73 9.42 21.28
CA GLY A 227 7.26 9.54 19.89
C GLY A 227 8.21 8.98 18.83
N VAL A 228 9.26 8.26 19.25
CA VAL A 228 10.23 7.59 18.36
C VAL A 228 10.10 6.08 18.51
N VAL A 229 10.26 5.35 17.40
CA VAL A 229 10.33 3.88 17.41
C VAL A 229 11.64 3.45 18.08
N GLU A 230 11.55 2.84 19.26
CA GLU A 230 12.68 2.27 19.99
C GLU A 230 13.00 0.86 19.47
N SER A 231 11.96 0.04 19.29
CA SER A 231 12.10 -1.32 18.78
C SER A 231 10.87 -1.74 17.98
N GLU A 232 11.09 -2.66 17.04
CA GLU A 232 10.04 -3.36 16.31
C GLU A 232 10.07 -4.82 16.74
N ILE A 233 8.89 -5.37 17.06
CA ILE A 233 8.73 -6.71 17.59
C ILE A 233 7.73 -7.46 16.71
N GLU A 234 8.11 -8.65 16.28
CA GLU A 234 7.29 -9.55 15.49
C GLU A 234 6.46 -10.47 16.40
N CYS A 235 5.18 -10.66 16.06
CA CYS A 235 4.32 -11.63 16.70
C CYS A 235 4.57 -13.04 16.13
N ASP A 236 4.19 -14.08 16.87
CA ASP A 236 4.34 -15.45 16.39
C ASP A 236 3.47 -15.72 15.14
N ALA A 237 3.79 -16.79 14.41
CA ALA A 237 3.09 -17.14 13.18
C ALA A 237 1.58 -17.34 13.43
N GLY A 238 0.74 -16.58 12.72
CA GLY A 238 -0.72 -16.61 12.88
C GLY A 238 -1.25 -15.65 13.96
N GLU A 239 -0.38 -14.87 14.59
CA GLU A 239 -0.75 -13.85 15.56
C GLU A 239 -0.73 -12.43 14.96
N VAL A 240 -1.49 -11.54 15.59
CA VAL A 240 -1.53 -10.10 15.30
C VAL A 240 -1.47 -9.32 16.60
N PHE A 241 -0.92 -8.11 16.55
CA PHE A 241 -0.90 -7.23 17.73
C PHE A 241 -2.29 -6.69 18.06
N SER A 242 -2.67 -6.75 19.33
CA SER A 242 -3.88 -6.14 19.88
C SER A 242 -3.51 -5.01 20.83
N SER A 243 -3.92 -3.79 20.50
CA SER A 243 -3.78 -2.62 21.37
C SER A 243 -4.64 -2.72 22.63
N ILE A 244 -5.76 -3.42 22.58
CA ILE A 244 -6.63 -3.66 23.74
C ILE A 244 -5.94 -4.64 24.71
N GLY A 245 -5.33 -5.69 24.18
CA GLY A 245 -4.63 -6.70 24.97
C GLY A 245 -3.19 -6.33 25.34
N ASN A 246 -2.65 -5.23 24.77
CA ASN A 246 -1.24 -4.86 24.82
C ASN A 246 -0.29 -6.05 24.55
N GLY A 247 -0.56 -6.78 23.47
CA GLY A 247 0.22 -7.96 23.12
C GLY A 247 -0.25 -8.66 21.84
N CYS A 248 0.50 -9.68 21.45
CA CYS A 248 0.13 -10.54 20.33
C CYS A 248 -1.01 -11.48 20.74
N ILE A 249 -2.00 -11.61 19.87
CA ILE A 249 -3.12 -12.52 20.02
C ILE A 249 -3.26 -13.36 18.75
N VAL A 250 -3.76 -14.58 18.88
CA VAL A 250 -4.12 -15.42 17.72
C VAL A 250 -5.11 -14.65 16.84
N ARG A 251 -4.82 -14.55 15.55
CA ARG A 251 -5.66 -13.83 14.58
C ARG A 251 -7.09 -14.39 14.65
N PRO A 252 -8.09 -13.58 15.02
CA PRO A 252 -9.47 -14.05 15.05
C PRO A 252 -9.87 -14.50 13.63
N THR A 253 -10.54 -15.65 13.56
CA THR A 253 -11.01 -16.25 12.30
C THR A 253 -11.88 -15.25 11.53
N PRO A 254 -11.82 -15.20 10.19
CA PRO A 254 -12.62 -14.28 9.38
C PRO A 254 -14.13 -14.40 9.68
N PRO A 255 -14.92 -13.31 9.56
CA PRO A 255 -14.54 -11.99 9.07
C PRO A 255 -14.04 -11.15 10.24
N ALA A 256 -12.76 -10.74 10.25
CA ALA A 256 -12.23 -9.93 11.33
C ALA A 256 -12.54 -8.44 11.06
N PRO A 257 -13.44 -7.78 11.81
CA PRO A 257 -13.29 -6.36 12.05
C PRO A 257 -12.31 -6.15 13.23
N SER A 258 -11.63 -5.00 13.25
CA SER A 258 -10.96 -4.39 14.40
C SER A 258 -9.68 -5.03 14.96
N GLY A 259 -8.58 -5.02 14.22
CA GLY A 259 -7.26 -5.21 14.84
C GLY A 259 -6.07 -4.81 13.98
N CYS A 260 -6.16 -5.08 12.67
CA CYS A 260 -5.12 -4.69 11.73
C CYS A 260 -5.25 -3.19 11.37
N PRO A 261 -4.14 -2.44 11.29
CA PRO A 261 -4.17 -1.08 10.79
C PRO A 261 -4.55 -1.03 9.30
N ASP A 262 -5.14 0.09 8.87
CA ASP A 262 -5.61 0.29 7.49
C ASP A 262 -4.49 0.07 6.44
N MET A 263 -3.26 0.42 6.81
CA MET A 263 -2.05 0.28 6.00
C MET A 263 -1.42 -1.13 6.00
N ASP A 264 -2.05 -2.13 6.64
CA ASP A 264 -1.53 -3.50 6.63
C ASP A 264 -1.35 -4.06 5.20
N GLY A 265 -0.18 -4.60 4.88
CA GLY A 265 0.15 -5.10 3.54
C GLY A 265 0.60 -4.02 2.55
N CYS A 266 0.81 -2.78 3.00
CA CYS A 266 1.53 -1.77 2.24
C CYS A 266 3.02 -2.14 2.13
N THR A 267 3.59 -2.07 0.94
CA THR A 267 5.01 -2.24 0.65
C THR A 267 5.59 -0.95 0.10
N PHE A 268 6.54 -0.38 0.84
CA PHE A 268 7.31 0.77 0.39
C PHE A 268 8.64 0.28 -0.14
N ALA A 269 9.05 0.77 -1.31
CA ALA A 269 10.41 0.58 -1.76
C ALA A 269 11.32 1.19 -0.70
N SER A 270 12.04 0.34 0.04
CA SER A 270 12.88 0.75 1.15
C SER A 270 13.78 1.90 0.68
N SER A 271 13.54 3.11 1.18
CA SER A 271 14.60 4.10 1.26
C SER A 271 15.70 3.39 2.03
N GLY A 272 16.84 3.15 1.37
CA GLY A 272 17.90 2.23 1.81
C GLY A 272 18.18 2.29 3.31
N PRO A 273 18.76 1.21 3.86
CA PRO A 273 18.75 0.88 5.29
C PRO A 273 18.79 2.15 6.14
N VAL A 274 17.68 2.41 6.84
CA VAL A 274 17.71 3.36 7.95
C VAL A 274 18.87 2.90 8.80
N ASN A 275 19.91 3.72 8.89
CA ASN A 275 21.03 3.51 9.77
C ASN A 275 20.51 3.74 11.20
N THR A 276 19.60 2.90 11.66
CA THR A 276 19.52 2.56 13.07
C THR A 276 20.93 2.14 13.40
N THR A 277 21.56 2.89 14.29
CA THR A 277 22.83 2.51 14.88
C THR A 277 22.56 1.28 15.74
N SER A 278 22.30 0.17 15.07
CA SER A 278 22.46 -1.17 15.58
C SER A 278 23.94 -1.26 15.88
N GLY A 279 24.29 -1.12 17.14
CA GLY A 279 25.62 -1.48 17.60
C GLY A 279 25.90 -2.88 17.10
N THR A 280 26.75 -2.98 16.08
CA THR A 280 27.28 -4.22 15.55
C THR A 280 28.06 -4.89 16.67
N GLY A 281 27.37 -5.74 17.43
CA GLY A 281 27.98 -6.81 18.19
C GLY A 281 28.53 -7.82 17.18
N THR A 282 29.76 -7.58 16.74
CA THR A 282 30.56 -8.54 16.01
C THR A 282 30.54 -9.86 16.76
N SER A 283 30.22 -10.92 16.05
CA SER A 283 30.35 -12.30 16.53
C SER A 283 31.84 -12.61 16.70
N SER A 284 32.40 -12.19 17.84
CA SER A 284 33.67 -12.65 18.36
C SER A 284 33.36 -13.65 19.45
N THR A 285 33.68 -14.92 19.18
CA THR A 285 33.81 -15.99 20.17
C THR A 285 34.89 -15.60 21.17
N THR A 286 34.51 -14.80 22.15
CA THR A 286 35.32 -14.52 23.33
C THR A 286 34.65 -15.23 24.50
N THR A 287 35.21 -16.39 24.84
CA THR A 287 34.95 -17.15 26.06
C THR A 287 35.12 -16.23 27.26
N THR A 288 34.01 -15.65 27.70
CA THR A 288 33.92 -14.84 28.91
C THR A 288 33.44 -15.77 30.04
N PRO A 289 33.98 -15.69 31.27
CA PRO A 289 33.73 -16.68 32.32
C PRO A 289 32.24 -16.71 32.75
N PRO A 290 31.73 -17.87 33.20
CA PRO A 290 30.32 -18.04 33.52
C PRO A 290 30.01 -17.37 34.86
N THR A 291 29.26 -16.27 34.83
CA THR A 291 28.54 -15.73 36.00
C THR A 291 27.32 -14.98 35.44
N THR A 292 26.08 -15.45 35.54
CA THR A 292 25.32 -15.69 36.77
C THR A 292 24.07 -16.52 36.44
N ASP A 293 23.72 -17.48 37.31
CA ASP A 293 22.66 -18.50 37.21
C ASP A 293 21.23 -17.95 37.10
N LYS A 294 20.85 -17.37 35.95
CA LYS A 294 19.44 -17.07 35.67
C LYS A 294 18.90 -18.04 34.61
N PRO A 295 18.13 -19.07 35.01
CA PRO A 295 17.52 -20.00 34.05
C PRO A 295 16.45 -19.29 33.20
N PRO A 296 15.99 -19.87 32.09
CA PRO A 296 14.85 -19.35 31.33
C PRO A 296 13.60 -19.16 32.21
N CYS A 297 12.85 -18.07 32.01
CA CYS A 297 11.60 -17.83 32.75
C CYS A 297 10.51 -18.78 32.25
N SER A 298 9.89 -19.50 33.18
CA SER A 298 8.89 -20.54 32.91
C SER A 298 7.95 -20.70 34.11
N ALA A 299 6.92 -21.54 33.96
CA ALA A 299 6.02 -21.89 35.06
C ALA A 299 6.76 -22.39 36.32
N SER A 300 7.88 -23.10 36.16
CA SER A 300 8.66 -23.71 37.24
C SER A 300 9.42 -22.71 38.13
N ASN A 301 9.56 -21.46 37.68
CA ASN A 301 10.26 -20.40 38.40
C ASN A 301 9.49 -19.09 38.46
N VAL A 302 8.18 -19.10 38.20
CA VAL A 302 7.32 -17.94 38.41
C VAL A 302 7.43 -17.45 39.86
N ASN A 303 7.48 -16.13 40.02
CA ASN A 303 7.73 -15.39 41.24
C ASN A 303 9.09 -15.63 41.92
N LYS A 304 9.96 -16.49 41.38
CA LYS A 304 11.35 -16.59 41.86
C LYS A 304 12.10 -15.32 41.49
N ARG A 305 13.03 -14.94 42.37
CA ARG A 305 13.83 -13.72 42.26
C ARG A 305 15.29 -14.06 42.02
N TYR A 306 15.94 -13.29 41.15
CA TYR A 306 17.31 -13.52 40.71
C TYR A 306 18.08 -12.20 40.82
N PRO A 307 19.33 -12.21 41.30
CA PRO A 307 20.12 -10.99 41.41
C PRO A 307 20.38 -10.38 40.03
N HIS A 308 20.42 -9.04 39.98
CA HIS A 308 20.88 -8.33 38.78
C HIS A 308 22.42 -8.45 38.66
N PRO A 309 22.97 -8.67 37.46
CA PRO A 309 24.39 -8.99 37.29
C PRO A 309 25.33 -7.83 37.62
N SER A 310 24.86 -6.58 37.50
CA SER A 310 25.70 -5.38 37.61
C SER A 310 25.21 -4.34 38.61
N ASP A 311 24.06 -4.54 39.25
CA ASP A 311 23.48 -3.54 40.16
C ASP A 311 22.87 -4.23 41.39
N PRO A 312 23.48 -4.08 42.58
CA PRO A 312 22.99 -4.73 43.79
C PRO A 312 21.62 -4.22 44.25
N LYS A 313 21.16 -3.05 43.76
CA LYS A 313 19.83 -2.52 44.09
C LYS A 313 18.72 -3.11 43.21
N ARG A 314 19.07 -3.86 42.18
CA ARG A 314 18.15 -4.43 41.20
C ARG A 314 18.06 -5.94 41.32
N TYR A 315 16.90 -6.50 40.96
CA TYR A 315 16.69 -7.94 40.85
C TYR A 315 15.66 -8.24 39.77
N TYR A 316 15.72 -9.45 39.20
CA TYR A 316 14.72 -9.94 38.27
C TYR A 316 13.71 -10.82 38.99
N THR A 317 12.44 -10.76 38.60
CA THR A 317 11.44 -11.75 38.99
C THR A 317 10.72 -12.30 37.77
N CYS A 318 10.56 -13.62 37.68
CA CYS A 318 9.80 -14.22 36.58
C CYS A 318 8.30 -14.04 36.86
N ARG A 319 7.55 -13.42 35.96
CA ARG A 319 6.10 -13.21 36.09
C ARG A 319 5.37 -13.73 34.87
N LEU A 320 4.16 -14.22 35.09
CA LEU A 320 3.19 -14.46 34.02
C LEU A 320 2.51 -13.13 33.69
N ILE A 321 2.83 -12.56 32.53
CA ILE A 321 2.24 -11.31 32.05
C ILE A 321 1.58 -11.63 30.72
N SER A 322 0.26 -11.45 30.68
CA SER A 322 -0.56 -11.72 29.48
C SER A 322 -0.34 -13.13 28.90
N GLY A 323 -0.26 -14.15 29.77
CA GLY A 323 -0.09 -15.54 29.35
C GLY A 323 1.34 -15.98 29.05
N ILE A 324 2.34 -15.08 29.07
CA ILE A 324 3.74 -15.40 28.79
C ILE A 324 4.60 -15.19 30.05
N TYR A 325 5.52 -16.13 30.31
CA TYR A 325 6.50 -16.02 31.39
C TYR A 325 7.66 -15.10 30.96
N LYS A 326 7.77 -13.92 31.59
CA LYS A 326 8.85 -12.95 31.34
C LYS A 326 9.54 -12.53 32.63
N TYR A 327 10.83 -12.21 32.53
CA TYR A 327 11.54 -11.58 33.62
C TYR A 327 11.25 -10.09 33.67
N VAL A 328 10.77 -9.63 34.81
CA VAL A 328 10.60 -8.21 35.12
C VAL A 328 11.73 -7.78 36.04
N GLU A 329 12.38 -6.69 35.69
CA GLU A 329 13.36 -6.05 36.56
C GLU A 329 12.67 -5.18 37.60
N LEU A 330 13.12 -5.27 38.84
CA LEU A 330 12.59 -4.53 39.98
C LEU A 330 13.75 -3.91 40.77
N ILE A 331 13.46 -2.79 41.42
CA ILE A 331 14.41 -2.04 42.24
C ILE A 331 13.99 -2.17 43.70
N CYS A 332 14.95 -2.43 44.59
CA CYS A 332 14.73 -2.41 46.03
C CYS A 332 14.37 -1.01 46.52
N SER A 333 13.39 -0.89 47.42
CA SER A 333 12.95 0.41 47.92
C SER A 333 14.03 1.12 48.76
N GLY A 334 14.24 2.41 48.50
CA GLY A 334 15.17 3.24 49.26
C GLY A 334 16.64 2.82 49.11
N ASN A 335 17.34 2.67 50.24
CA ASN A 335 18.77 2.30 50.28
C ASN A 335 19.00 0.79 50.45
N MET A 336 17.98 -0.03 50.19
CA MET A 336 18.07 -1.50 50.30
C MET A 336 18.80 -2.12 49.10
N VAL A 337 19.41 -3.28 49.34
CA VAL A 337 20.12 -4.10 48.35
C VAL A 337 19.50 -5.49 48.31
N TYR A 338 19.42 -6.10 47.13
CA TYR A 338 18.88 -7.44 46.96
C TYR A 338 19.88 -8.49 47.46
N ASN A 339 19.51 -9.25 48.49
CA ASN A 339 20.33 -10.32 49.06
C ASN A 339 20.00 -11.66 48.35
N ARG A 340 21.00 -12.26 47.67
CA ARG A 340 20.82 -13.53 46.94
C ARG A 340 20.45 -14.70 47.86
N THR A 341 20.94 -14.69 49.10
CA THR A 341 20.76 -15.79 50.06
C THR A 341 19.35 -15.79 50.64
N THR A 342 18.83 -14.62 51.01
CA THR A 342 17.49 -14.51 51.61
C THR A 342 16.41 -14.29 50.56
N THR A 343 16.77 -13.85 49.35
CA THR A 343 15.87 -13.45 48.24
C THR A 343 15.00 -12.22 48.53
N TYR A 344 15.40 -11.41 49.52
CA TYR A 344 14.74 -10.18 49.92
C TYR A 344 15.63 -8.95 49.73
N CYS A 345 15.00 -7.78 49.63
CA CYS A 345 15.68 -6.50 49.72
C CYS A 345 15.93 -6.20 51.20
N GLU A 346 17.18 -6.01 51.57
CA GLU A 346 17.60 -5.81 52.96
C GLU A 346 18.47 -4.56 53.05
N THR A 347 18.49 -3.95 54.25
CA THR A 347 19.46 -2.90 54.53
C THR A 347 20.85 -3.53 54.52
N PRO A 348 21.82 -3.01 53.74
CA PRO A 348 23.16 -3.59 53.69
C PRO A 348 23.76 -3.65 55.10
N THR A 349 24.05 -4.86 55.58
CA THR A 349 24.37 -5.13 56.98
C THR A 349 25.78 -4.75 57.40
N THR A 350 26.62 -4.15 56.53
CA THR A 350 27.90 -3.54 56.97
C THR A 350 28.51 -2.63 55.91
N PRO A 351 29.07 -1.46 56.29
CA PRO A 351 30.00 -0.72 55.45
C PRO A 351 31.36 -1.41 55.52
N SER A 352 31.63 -2.36 54.63
CA SER A 352 33.00 -2.85 54.45
C SER A 352 33.73 -1.88 53.53
N GLY A 353 34.48 -0.95 54.12
CA GLY A 353 35.47 -0.17 53.38
C GLY A 353 36.53 -1.10 52.80
N ARG A 354 36.59 -1.19 51.47
CA ARG A 354 37.80 -1.35 50.65
C ARG A 354 37.48 -1.00 49.21
#